data_AF-A0A3N2PKK6-F1
#
_entry.id   AF-A0A3N2PKK6-F1
#
_cell.length_a   1.000
_cell.length_b   1.000
_cell.length_c   1.000
_cell.angle_alpha   90.00
_cell.angle_beta   90.00
_cell.angle_gamma   90.00
#
_symmetry.space_group_name_H-M   'P 1'
#
loop_
_entity.id
_entity.type
_entity.pdbx_description
1 polymer ?
#
loop_
_entity_poly.entity_id
_entity_poly.type
_entity_poly.pdbx_seq_one_letter_code
_entity_poly.pdbx_strand_id
1 'polypeptide(L)'
;MSGPGPTPEWQSRPPYTDPRQREKDTGKPFDKKLEGTCHCGKVRYWLSRDKPLGSKYCHCTDCQVMHGAPFQWAAIVHKEDMSFEHGVRDLSFYSSGAKKPAHDLPCKVRCDNCGSLIMDEGRNMLLPFPGLIKFKGNEEWKANFQPEQHIFYSRRVLDVPDGKPKWSGLDGHSQLMSE
;
A
#
# COMPACT_ATOMS: atom_id res chain seq x y z
N MET A 1 9.86 12.80 -31.62
CA MET A 1 9.53 12.86 -30.19
C MET A 1 8.02 12.79 -30.07
N SER A 2 7.47 11.62 -29.72
CA SER A 2 6.04 11.44 -29.50
C SER A 2 5.68 12.19 -28.21
N GLY A 3 4.78 13.16 -28.27
CA GLY A 3 4.28 13.85 -27.08
C GLY A 3 3.65 12.85 -26.10
N PRO A 4 3.53 13.20 -24.80
CA PRO A 4 2.86 12.33 -23.84
C PRO A 4 1.43 12.06 -24.32
N GLY A 5 1.06 10.78 -24.43
CA GLY A 5 -0.30 10.37 -24.75
C GLY A 5 -1.31 10.88 -23.73
N PRO A 6 -2.62 10.72 -24.00
CA PRO A 6 -3.66 11.19 -23.08
C PRO A 6 -3.48 10.57 -21.69
N THR A 7 -3.61 11.41 -20.66
CA THR A 7 -3.57 10.99 -19.26
C THR A 7 -4.70 9.99 -19.00
N PRO A 8 -4.40 8.77 -18.53
CA PRO A 8 -5.43 7.78 -18.18
C PRO A 8 -6.43 8.33 -17.16
N GLU A 9 -7.72 8.00 -17.32
CA GLU A 9 -8.81 8.48 -16.44
C GLU A 9 -8.56 8.18 -14.96
N TRP A 10 -7.95 7.04 -14.63
CA TRP A 10 -7.69 6.68 -13.23
C TRP A 10 -6.73 7.66 -12.52
N GLN A 11 -5.87 8.38 -13.26
CA GLN A 11 -4.93 9.35 -12.68
C GLN A 11 -5.63 10.61 -12.14
N SER A 12 -6.89 10.86 -12.51
CA SER A 12 -7.70 11.95 -11.95
C SER A 12 -8.50 11.55 -10.71
N ARG A 13 -8.36 10.30 -10.24
CA ARG A 13 -9.10 9.76 -9.09
C ARG A 13 -8.16 9.50 -7.91
N PRO A 14 -8.66 9.50 -6.67
CA PRO A 14 -7.86 9.09 -5.52
C PRO A 14 -7.23 7.70 -5.73
N PRO A 15 -5.97 7.49 -5.31
CA PRO A 15 -5.11 8.43 -4.58
C PRO A 15 -4.24 9.35 -5.48
N TYR A 16 -4.46 9.39 -6.79
CA TYR A 16 -3.53 9.98 -7.76
C TYR A 16 -3.65 11.49 -7.95
N THR A 17 -4.59 12.13 -7.25
CA THR A 17 -4.72 13.59 -7.27
C THR A 17 -3.89 14.25 -6.19
N ASP A 18 -3.21 15.35 -6.54
CA ASP A 18 -2.44 16.18 -5.58
C ASP A 18 -3.38 16.73 -4.49
N PRO A 19 -2.95 16.75 -3.21
CA PRO A 19 -3.77 17.24 -2.10
C PRO A 19 -4.37 18.64 -2.31
N ARG A 20 -3.59 19.56 -2.93
CA ARG A 20 -4.03 20.94 -3.21
C ARG A 20 -5.00 20.98 -4.38
N GLN A 21 -4.81 20.12 -5.38
CA GLN A 21 -5.75 20.02 -6.49
C GLN A 21 -7.08 19.44 -6.01
N ARG A 22 -7.04 18.38 -5.19
CA ARG A 22 -8.23 17.80 -4.55
C ARG A 22 -9.00 18.83 -3.73
N GLU A 23 -8.31 19.68 -2.98
CA GLU A 23 -8.95 20.76 -2.22
C GLU A 23 -9.65 21.76 -3.13
N LYS A 24 -9.02 22.17 -4.24
CA LYS A 24 -9.66 23.03 -5.25
C LYS A 24 -10.89 22.39 -5.87
N ASP A 25 -10.83 21.10 -6.19
CA ASP A 25 -11.91 20.39 -6.89
C ASP A 25 -13.11 20.09 -5.97
N THR A 26 -12.86 19.87 -4.68
CA THR A 26 -13.89 19.42 -3.72
C THR A 26 -14.30 20.47 -2.69
N GLY A 27 -13.54 21.56 -2.57
CA GLY A 27 -13.70 22.56 -1.51
C GLY A 27 -13.34 22.06 -0.11
N LYS A 28 -12.73 20.88 0.02
CA LYS A 28 -12.38 20.26 1.31
C LYS A 28 -10.87 20.01 1.40
N PRO A 29 -10.19 20.49 2.45
CA PRO A 29 -8.76 20.25 2.61
C PRO A 29 -8.47 18.76 2.82
N PHE A 30 -7.33 18.29 2.32
CA PHE A 30 -6.79 16.98 2.65
C PHE A 30 -5.92 17.10 3.91
N ASP A 31 -6.33 16.47 5.00
CA ASP A 31 -5.52 16.42 6.22
C ASP A 31 -4.23 15.61 5.96
N LYS A 32 -3.05 16.21 6.14
CA LYS A 32 -1.75 15.61 5.82
C LYS A 32 -1.08 15.07 7.08
N LYS A 33 -1.62 13.98 7.65
CA LYS A 33 -1.10 13.43 8.90
C LYS A 33 0.25 12.73 8.75
N LEU A 34 0.32 11.75 7.85
CA LEU A 34 1.49 10.89 7.68
C LEU A 34 2.06 11.02 6.28
N GLU A 35 3.36 11.26 6.19
CA GLU A 35 4.10 11.33 4.93
C GLU A 35 4.64 9.94 4.58
N GLY A 36 4.48 9.52 3.35
CA GLY A 36 5.18 8.36 2.79
C GLY A 36 6.05 8.76 1.60
N THR A 37 7.22 8.13 1.48
CA THR A 37 8.12 8.39 0.35
C THR A 37 8.87 7.14 -0.09
N CYS A 38 9.08 6.98 -1.39
CA CYS A 38 9.96 5.95 -1.91
C CYS A 38 11.43 6.23 -1.54
N HIS A 39 12.30 5.24 -1.68
CA HIS A 39 13.71 5.34 -1.29
C HIS A 39 14.45 6.52 -1.94
N CYS A 40 14.21 6.77 -3.23
CA CYS A 40 14.84 7.89 -3.95
C CYS A 40 14.16 9.26 -3.76
N GLY A 41 13.04 9.33 -3.02
CA GLY A 41 12.31 10.56 -2.78
C GLY A 41 11.46 11.10 -3.94
N LYS A 42 11.53 10.52 -5.15
CA LYS A 42 10.74 10.98 -6.31
C LYS A 42 9.23 10.84 -6.15
N VAL A 43 8.81 9.79 -5.45
CA VAL A 43 7.40 9.57 -5.11
C VAL A 43 7.16 9.98 -3.67
N ARG A 44 6.16 10.82 -3.47
CA ARG A 44 5.69 11.25 -2.14
C ARG A 44 4.18 11.26 -2.09
N TYR A 45 3.65 10.75 -0.99
CA TYR A 45 2.22 10.71 -0.72
C TYR A 45 1.93 11.06 0.74
N TRP A 46 0.67 11.35 0.99
CA TRP A 46 0.14 11.64 2.31
C TRP A 46 -0.99 10.69 2.65
N LEU A 47 -1.08 10.30 3.92
CA LEU A 47 -2.26 9.68 4.50
C LEU A 47 -2.95 10.70 5.40
N SER A 48 -4.28 10.76 5.31
CA SER A 48 -5.14 11.57 6.20
C SER A 48 -5.51 10.87 7.49
N ARG A 49 -5.06 9.62 7.66
CA ARG A 49 -5.33 8.81 8.84
C ARG A 49 -4.03 8.41 9.53
N ASP A 50 -4.04 8.49 10.84
CA ASP A 50 -3.01 8.02 11.78
C ASP A 50 -3.29 6.61 12.32
N LYS A 51 -4.47 6.06 12.00
CA LYS A 51 -4.86 4.68 12.26
C LYS A 51 -5.50 4.04 11.03
N PRO A 52 -4.90 2.99 10.45
CA PRO A 52 -5.49 2.26 9.32
C PRO A 52 -6.72 1.46 9.77
N LEU A 53 -7.46 0.91 8.82
CA LEU A 53 -8.60 0.03 9.08
C LEU A 53 -8.18 -1.37 9.51
N GLY A 54 -6.92 -1.72 9.26
CA GLY A 54 -6.27 -2.95 9.69
C GLY A 54 -4.84 -2.98 9.16
N SER A 55 -4.02 -3.85 9.74
CA SER A 55 -2.63 -4.04 9.32
C SER A 55 -2.26 -5.51 9.42
N LYS A 56 -1.68 -6.08 8.37
CA LYS A 56 -1.51 -7.54 8.26
C LYS A 56 -0.17 -7.91 7.63
N TYR A 57 0.33 -9.07 8.04
CA TYR A 57 1.37 -9.77 7.29
C TYR A 57 0.73 -10.80 6.35
N CYS A 58 1.05 -10.73 5.06
CA CYS A 58 0.61 -11.69 4.05
C CYS A 58 1.75 -12.62 3.65
N HIS A 59 1.53 -13.93 3.82
CA HIS A 59 2.51 -14.99 3.57
C HIS A 59 2.25 -15.72 2.25
N CYS A 60 1.38 -15.21 1.37
CA CYS A 60 1.15 -15.89 0.10
C CYS A 60 2.41 -15.83 -0.78
N THR A 61 2.61 -16.87 -1.60
CA THR A 61 3.78 -17.01 -2.48
C THR A 61 3.96 -15.81 -3.41
N ASP A 62 2.87 -15.26 -3.93
CA ASP A 62 2.92 -14.07 -4.79
C ASP A 62 3.50 -12.86 -4.05
N CYS A 63 3.04 -12.61 -2.81
CA CYS A 63 3.58 -11.55 -1.96
C CYS A 63 5.06 -11.79 -1.64
N GLN A 64 5.45 -13.04 -1.34
CA GLN A 64 6.84 -13.39 -1.07
C GLN A 64 7.77 -13.09 -2.25
N VAL A 65 7.39 -13.57 -3.44
CA VAL A 65 8.18 -13.40 -4.66
C VAL A 65 8.26 -11.93 -5.06
N MET A 66 7.15 -11.19 -5.07
CA MET A 66 7.14 -9.79 -5.49
C MET A 66 7.86 -8.86 -4.51
N HIS A 67 7.81 -9.17 -3.21
CA HIS A 67 8.52 -8.39 -2.20
C HIS A 67 9.98 -8.80 -2.03
N GLY A 68 10.39 -9.97 -2.54
CA GLY A 68 11.69 -10.56 -2.21
C GLY A 68 11.88 -10.75 -0.72
N ALA A 69 10.79 -11.06 0.01
CA ALA A 69 10.74 -11.08 1.47
C ALA A 69 9.88 -12.25 1.97
N PRO A 70 10.05 -12.71 3.22
CA PRO A 70 9.24 -13.80 3.78
C PRO A 70 7.73 -13.54 3.81
N PHE A 71 7.34 -12.26 3.82
CA PHE A 71 5.94 -11.81 3.80
C PHE A 71 5.84 -10.33 3.38
N GLN A 72 4.66 -9.93 2.93
CA GLN A 72 4.28 -8.53 2.72
C GLN A 72 3.71 -7.95 4.02
N TRP A 73 4.09 -6.72 4.39
CA TRP A 73 3.42 -5.93 5.43
C TRP A 73 2.58 -4.84 4.79
N ALA A 74 1.27 -4.87 5.01
CA ALA A 74 0.35 -3.88 4.45
C ALA A 74 -0.64 -3.36 5.50
N ALA A 75 -0.82 -2.05 5.52
CA ALA A 75 -1.92 -1.37 6.22
C ALA A 75 -3.07 -1.14 5.24
N ILE A 76 -4.32 -1.17 5.69
CA ILE A 76 -5.53 -1.02 4.85
C ILE A 76 -6.14 0.36 5.08
N VAL A 77 -6.37 1.12 4.01
CA VAL A 77 -7.01 2.45 4.06
C VAL A 77 -7.99 2.62 2.89
N HIS A 78 -8.95 3.56 3.00
CA HIS A 78 -9.78 3.91 1.84
C HIS A 78 -8.94 4.65 0.79
N LYS A 79 -9.38 4.63 -0.47
CA LYS A 79 -8.69 5.36 -1.55
C LYS A 79 -8.61 6.86 -1.28
N GLU A 80 -9.62 7.40 -0.64
CA GLU A 80 -9.77 8.81 -0.29
C GLU A 80 -8.87 9.24 0.86
N ASP A 81 -8.33 8.29 1.63
CA ASP A 81 -7.44 8.55 2.76
C ASP A 81 -5.97 8.70 2.36
N MET A 82 -5.65 8.53 1.08
CA MET A 82 -4.31 8.65 0.54
C MET A 82 -4.30 9.61 -0.66
N SER A 83 -3.22 10.39 -0.79
CA SER A 83 -3.05 11.32 -1.90
C SER A 83 -1.58 11.48 -2.27
N PHE A 84 -1.23 11.27 -3.53
CA PHE A 84 0.11 11.50 -4.05
C PHE A 84 0.34 13.00 -4.24
N GLU A 85 1.34 13.57 -3.57
CA GLU A 85 1.73 14.97 -3.75
C GLU A 85 2.63 15.16 -4.98
N HIS A 86 3.48 14.17 -5.29
CA HIS A 86 4.26 14.14 -6.53
C HIS A 86 4.75 12.72 -6.83
N GLY A 87 5.19 12.52 -8.07
CA GLY A 87 5.76 11.27 -8.56
C GLY A 87 4.74 10.27 -9.13
N VAL A 88 3.51 10.69 -9.41
CA VAL A 88 2.49 9.82 -10.07
C VAL A 88 2.99 9.30 -11.42
N ARG A 89 3.75 10.11 -12.16
CA ARG A 89 4.37 9.71 -13.44
C ARG A 89 5.57 8.77 -13.26
N ASP A 90 6.12 8.67 -12.06
CA ASP A 90 7.23 7.79 -11.70
C ASP A 90 6.73 6.49 -11.04
N LEU A 91 5.43 6.16 -11.20
CA LEU A 91 4.83 4.92 -10.75
C LEU A 91 4.82 3.87 -11.86
N SER A 92 5.19 2.64 -11.54
CA SER A 92 4.86 1.46 -12.35
C SER A 92 3.84 0.57 -11.67
N PHE A 93 3.04 -0.09 -12.52
CA PHE A 93 1.90 -0.91 -12.14
C PHE A 93 2.08 -2.34 -12.64
N TYR A 94 1.71 -3.31 -11.81
CA TYR A 94 1.77 -4.72 -12.17
C TYR A 94 0.50 -5.46 -11.70
N SER A 95 -0.20 -6.09 -12.63
CA SER A 95 -1.32 -6.98 -12.30
C SER A 95 -0.77 -8.37 -12.02
N SER A 96 -0.80 -8.79 -10.76
CA SER A 96 -0.31 -10.12 -10.37
C SER A 96 -1.18 -11.24 -10.94
N GLY A 97 -2.50 -11.02 -11.04
CA GLY A 97 -3.43 -11.97 -11.64
C GLY A 97 -3.20 -12.18 -13.14
N ALA A 98 -2.98 -11.09 -13.88
CA ALA A 98 -2.69 -11.16 -15.32
C ALA A 98 -1.20 -11.35 -15.66
N LYS A 99 -0.32 -11.34 -14.64
CA LYS A 99 1.14 -11.46 -14.75
C LYS A 99 1.76 -10.52 -15.79
N LYS A 100 1.32 -9.26 -15.82
CA LYS A 100 1.80 -8.27 -16.80
C LYS A 100 1.84 -6.85 -16.22
N PRO A 101 2.68 -5.96 -16.78
CA PRO A 101 2.66 -4.53 -16.47
C PRO A 101 1.33 -3.92 -16.94
N ALA A 102 0.45 -3.60 -15.99
CA ALA A 102 -0.87 -3.02 -16.26
C ALA A 102 -1.46 -2.41 -15.00
N HIS A 103 -2.16 -1.29 -15.16
CA HIS A 103 -3.12 -0.80 -14.17
C HIS A 103 -4.44 -1.55 -14.34
N ASP A 104 -4.47 -2.80 -13.85
CA ASP A 104 -5.64 -3.69 -13.88
C ASP A 104 -5.90 -4.20 -12.47
N LEU A 105 -6.99 -3.73 -11.85
CA LEU A 105 -7.22 -3.85 -10.41
C LEU A 105 -7.75 -5.24 -9.99
N PRO A 106 -7.20 -5.84 -8.92
CA PRO A 106 -6.17 -5.30 -8.03
C PRO A 106 -4.76 -5.35 -8.65
N CYS A 107 -3.96 -4.30 -8.44
CA CYS A 107 -2.60 -4.20 -8.96
C CYS A 107 -1.59 -3.78 -7.89
N LYS A 108 -0.31 -4.02 -8.17
CA LYS A 108 0.85 -3.60 -7.37
C LYS A 108 1.36 -2.27 -7.87
N VAL A 109 1.73 -1.38 -6.95
CA VAL A 109 2.26 -0.05 -7.27
C VAL A 109 3.65 0.12 -6.67
N ARG A 110 4.61 0.53 -7.50
CA ARG A 110 6.01 0.76 -7.09
C ARG A 110 6.58 2.01 -7.74
N CYS A 111 7.67 2.52 -7.18
CA CYS A 111 8.45 3.56 -7.83
C CYS A 111 9.23 2.96 -9.00
N ASP A 112 9.08 3.53 -10.18
CA ASP A 112 9.75 3.07 -11.40
C ASP A 112 11.27 3.36 -11.38
N ASN A 113 11.67 4.39 -10.63
CA ASN A 113 13.07 4.81 -10.55
C ASN A 113 13.92 3.95 -9.59
N CYS A 114 13.45 3.72 -8.36
CA CYS A 114 14.22 3.01 -7.33
C CYS A 114 13.66 1.63 -6.97
N GLY A 115 12.51 1.27 -7.52
CA GLY A 115 11.88 -0.01 -7.29
C GLY A 115 11.18 -0.18 -5.95
N SER A 116 11.20 0.81 -5.05
CA SER A 116 10.47 0.75 -3.78
C SER A 116 9.01 0.39 -4.04
N LEU A 117 8.57 -0.70 -3.42
CA LEU A 117 7.17 -1.10 -3.37
C LEU A 117 6.42 -0.07 -2.51
N ILE A 118 5.29 0.43 -3.00
CA ILE A 118 4.55 1.52 -2.33
C ILE A 118 3.25 1.01 -1.71
N MET A 119 2.42 0.35 -2.52
CA MET A 119 1.12 -0.13 -2.09
C MET A 119 0.57 -1.21 -3.03
N ASP A 120 -0.45 -1.93 -2.59
CA ASP A 120 -1.40 -2.57 -3.50
C ASP A 120 -2.62 -1.67 -3.68
N GLU A 121 -3.07 -1.51 -4.92
CA GLU A 121 -4.34 -0.87 -5.21
C GLU A 121 -5.42 -1.94 -5.42
N GLY A 122 -6.39 -1.96 -4.51
CA GLY A 122 -7.63 -2.72 -4.68
C GLY A 122 -8.70 -1.93 -5.43
N ARG A 123 -9.89 -2.53 -5.58
CA ARG A 123 -11.02 -1.83 -6.22
C ARG A 123 -11.54 -0.67 -5.36
N ASN A 124 -11.69 -0.91 -4.06
CA ASN A 124 -12.26 0.05 -3.11
C ASN A 124 -11.25 0.56 -2.06
N MET A 125 -10.15 -0.18 -1.87
CA MET A 125 -9.20 0.04 -0.77
C MET A 125 -7.78 0.13 -1.31
N LEU A 126 -6.91 0.76 -0.54
CA LEU A 126 -5.46 0.76 -0.74
C LEU A 126 -4.78 0.00 0.38
N LEU A 127 -3.67 -0.63 0.03
CA LEU A 127 -2.82 -1.34 0.95
C LEU A 127 -1.41 -0.74 0.97
N PRO A 128 -1.20 0.49 1.48
CA PRO A 128 0.13 1.08 1.60
C PRO A 128 1.05 0.24 2.49
N PHE A 129 2.32 0.16 2.11
CA PHE A 129 3.33 -0.56 2.87
C PHE A 129 3.91 0.35 3.96
N PRO A 130 3.73 0.03 5.25
CA PRO A 130 4.09 0.95 6.32
C PRO A 130 5.58 1.26 6.44
N GLY A 131 6.45 0.45 5.83
CA GLY A 131 7.90 0.69 5.79
C GLY A 131 8.31 2.00 5.07
N LEU A 132 7.42 2.61 4.27
CA LEU A 132 7.68 3.89 3.60
C LEU A 132 7.16 5.10 4.41
N ILE A 133 6.42 4.87 5.50
CA ILE A 133 5.74 5.92 6.27
C ILE A 133 6.72 6.54 7.29
N LYS A 134 6.77 7.86 7.30
CA LYS A 134 7.53 8.65 8.27
C LYS A 134 6.64 8.98 9.47
N PHE A 135 6.81 8.24 10.57
CA PHE A 135 6.10 8.47 11.82
C PHE A 135 6.62 9.67 12.64
N LYS A 136 7.76 10.26 12.26
CA LYS A 136 8.33 11.48 12.87
C LYS A 136 8.45 11.45 14.40
N GLY A 137 8.76 10.28 14.97
CA GLY A 137 8.89 10.09 16.42
C GLY A 137 7.55 9.95 17.18
N ASN A 138 6.41 9.93 16.47
CA ASN A 138 5.12 9.63 17.07
C ASN A 138 4.95 8.11 17.23
N GLU A 139 5.28 7.60 18.42
CA GLU A 139 5.21 6.17 18.73
C GLU A 139 3.78 5.62 18.79
N GLU A 140 2.79 6.45 19.14
CA GLU A 140 1.37 6.04 19.11
C GLU A 140 0.94 5.74 17.67
N TRP A 141 1.24 6.64 16.74
CA TRP A 141 0.91 6.46 15.32
C TRP A 141 1.66 5.27 14.74
N LYS A 142 2.93 5.08 15.11
CA LYS A 142 3.69 3.90 14.70
C LYS A 142 3.11 2.60 15.25
N ALA A 143 2.60 2.62 16.49
CA ALA A 143 1.92 1.48 17.10
C ALA A 143 0.61 1.14 16.37
N ASN A 144 -0.17 2.15 15.96
CA ASN A 144 -1.41 1.96 15.20
C ASN A 144 -1.23 1.22 13.86
N PHE A 145 -0.03 1.25 13.28
CA PHE A 145 0.26 0.56 12.00
C PHE A 145 0.86 -0.83 12.20
N GLN A 146 1.15 -1.26 13.43
CA GLN A 146 1.66 -2.60 13.69
C GLN A 146 0.68 -3.65 13.16
N PRO A 147 1.17 -4.74 12.56
CA PRO A 147 0.29 -5.78 12.05
C PRO A 147 -0.44 -6.45 13.19
N GLU A 148 -1.70 -6.80 12.97
CA GLU A 148 -2.57 -7.37 13.99
C GLU A 148 -2.58 -8.91 13.92
N GLN A 149 -2.21 -9.46 12.76
CA GLN A 149 -2.35 -10.88 12.42
C GLN A 149 -1.58 -11.25 11.15
N HIS A 150 -1.48 -12.55 10.91
CA HIS A 150 -0.89 -13.16 9.74
C HIS A 150 -1.97 -13.85 8.91
N ILE A 151 -1.96 -13.62 7.61
CA ILE A 151 -2.81 -14.33 6.65
C ILE A 151 -1.97 -15.16 5.69
N PHE A 152 -2.56 -16.24 5.17
CA PHE A 152 -1.89 -17.24 4.33
C PHE A 152 -0.67 -17.89 4.99
N TYR A 153 -0.65 -17.99 6.32
CA TYR A 153 0.50 -18.44 7.10
C TYR A 153 0.88 -19.92 6.86
N SER A 154 -0.03 -20.71 6.27
CA SER A 154 0.26 -22.05 5.77
C SER A 154 1.36 -22.06 4.69
N ARG A 155 1.60 -20.93 4.01
CA ARG A 155 2.60 -20.76 2.95
C ARG A 155 3.87 -20.04 3.41
N ARG A 156 4.03 -19.82 4.71
CA ARG A 156 5.22 -19.17 5.27
C ARG A 156 6.50 -19.92 4.90
N VAL A 157 7.58 -19.18 4.73
CA VAL A 157 8.93 -19.73 4.49
C VAL A 157 9.80 -19.74 5.75
N LEU A 158 9.30 -19.13 6.83
CA LEU A 158 9.88 -19.16 8.17
C LEU A 158 8.77 -18.98 9.20
N ASP A 159 9.00 -19.47 10.42
CA ASP A 159 8.10 -19.24 11.54
C ASP A 159 8.32 -17.84 12.15
N VAL A 160 7.23 -17.18 12.52
CA VAL A 160 7.21 -15.86 13.15
C VAL A 160 6.53 -15.95 14.53
N PRO A 161 7.29 -16.21 15.61
CA PRO A 161 6.76 -16.35 16.97
C PRO A 161 6.56 -14.98 17.63
N ASP A 162 5.49 -14.26 17.24
CA ASP A 162 5.22 -12.90 17.70
C ASP A 162 3.93 -12.74 18.51
N GLY A 163 3.27 -13.84 18.90
CA GLY A 163 2.04 -13.83 19.69
C GLY A 163 0.80 -13.43 18.89
N LYS A 164 0.91 -13.20 17.57
CA LYS A 164 -0.21 -12.71 16.75
C LYS A 164 -0.97 -13.85 16.09
N PRO A 165 -2.31 -13.73 15.96
CA PRO A 165 -3.14 -14.72 15.27
C PRO A 165 -2.59 -15.10 13.89
N LYS A 166 -2.54 -16.40 13.61
CA LYS A 166 -2.04 -16.97 12.34
C LYS A 166 -3.17 -17.66 11.60
N TRP A 167 -3.60 -17.12 10.47
CA TRP A 167 -4.63 -17.72 9.63
C TRP A 167 -3.99 -18.50 8.49
N SER A 168 -4.44 -19.73 8.28
CA SER A 168 -3.99 -20.59 7.17
C SER A 168 -4.25 -19.97 5.80
N GLY A 169 -5.30 -19.15 5.66
CA GLY A 169 -5.68 -18.36 4.50
C GLY A 169 -6.10 -16.94 4.90
N LEU A 170 -7.25 -16.46 4.42
CA LEU A 170 -7.81 -15.18 4.83
C LEU A 170 -8.32 -15.22 6.28
N ASP A 171 -8.16 -14.12 7.00
CA ASP A 171 -8.68 -13.95 8.34
C ASP A 171 -10.20 -14.03 8.39
N GLY A 172 -10.75 -14.68 9.42
CA GLY A 172 -12.19 -14.89 9.58
C GLY A 172 -12.82 -15.90 8.61
N HIS A 173 -12.07 -16.37 7.61
CA HIS A 173 -12.56 -17.27 6.55
C HIS A 173 -11.74 -18.55 6.39
N SER A 174 -10.74 -18.75 7.23
CA SER A 174 -9.87 -19.92 7.18
C SER A 174 -9.58 -20.44 8.59
N GLN A 175 -8.87 -21.56 8.69
CA GLN A 175 -8.48 -22.10 9.98
C GLN A 175 -7.47 -21.19 10.67
N LEU A 176 -7.75 -20.84 11.94
CA LEU A 176 -6.78 -20.27 12.86
C LEU A 176 -5.79 -21.36 13.29
N MET A 177 -4.51 -21.14 13.05
CA MET A 177 -3.43 -22.08 13.33
C MET A 177 -2.91 -21.87 14.75
N SER A 178 -2.48 -22.95 15.39
CA SER A 178 -1.66 -22.85 16.60
C SER A 178 -0.31 -22.22 16.26
N GLU A 179 0.27 -21.52 17.23
CA GLU A 179 1.66 -21.08 17.14
C GLU A 179 2.63 -22.26 17.07
#